data_AF-A0A925R2C9-F1
#
_entry.id   AF-A0A925R2C9-F1
#
_cell.length_a   1.000
_cell.length_b   1.000
_cell.length_c   1.000
_cell.angle_alpha   90.00
_cell.angle_beta   90.00
_cell.angle_gamma   90.00
#
_symmetry.space_group_name_H-M   'P 1'
#
loop_
_entity.id
_entity.type
_entity.pdbx_description
1 polymer ?
#
loop_
_entity_poly.entity_id
_entity_poly.type
_entity_poly.pdbx_seq_one_letter_code
_entity_poly.pdbx_strand_id
1 'polypeptide(L)'
;MAVQRAAARGRCGVSSDDNQIEIPPSFIALFVAPGRIKPNASRADIQQRYEFCEDLASMLTETAQSRLWELGITEADVLERIGAGLLAGPAGVNAAEAQWVTRRLAELLGWSSQP
;
A
#
# COMPACT_ATOMS: atom_id res chain seq x y z
N MET A 1 -26.32 8.66 43.62
CA MET A 1 -24.91 8.24 43.59
C MET A 1 -24.89 6.71 43.58
N ALA A 2 -24.69 6.08 42.43
CA ALA A 2 -24.53 4.63 42.33
C ALA A 2 -23.08 4.35 41.94
N VAL A 3 -22.34 3.75 42.88
CA VAL A 3 -20.91 3.46 42.77
C VAL A 3 -20.70 2.17 41.96
N GLN A 4 -19.78 2.29 41.01
CA GLN A 4 -19.17 1.27 40.17
C GLN A 4 -18.82 -0.03 40.92
N ARG A 5 -19.11 -1.20 40.34
CA ARG A 5 -18.32 -2.42 40.56
C ARG A 5 -18.00 -3.09 39.23
N ALA A 6 -16.70 -3.25 39.01
CA ALA A 6 -16.05 -3.71 37.81
C ALA A 6 -16.26 -5.21 37.58
N ALA A 7 -16.53 -5.58 36.32
CA ALA A 7 -16.55 -6.96 35.85
C ALA A 7 -15.26 -7.30 35.08
N ALA A 8 -14.81 -8.53 35.32
CA ALA A 8 -13.98 -9.38 34.46
C ALA A 8 -12.54 -8.92 34.14
N ARG A 9 -11.60 -9.41 34.96
CA ARG A 9 -10.26 -9.78 34.48
C ARG A 9 -10.40 -11.00 33.57
N GLY A 10 -10.42 -10.74 32.27
CA GLY A 10 -10.20 -11.73 31.22
C GLY A 10 -9.18 -11.18 30.24
N ARG A 11 -7.90 -11.38 30.51
CA ARG A 11 -6.84 -11.16 29.52
C ARG A 11 -5.91 -12.36 29.53
N CYS A 12 -6.37 -13.44 28.91
CA CYS A 12 -5.46 -14.27 28.12
C CYS A 12 -5.60 -13.73 26.70
N GLY A 13 -4.87 -12.65 26.42
CA GLY A 13 -4.75 -12.11 25.08
C GLY A 13 -3.76 -12.98 24.32
N VAL A 14 -4.29 -13.67 23.31
CA VAL A 14 -3.64 -14.33 22.19
C VAL A 14 -2.21 -13.84 21.91
N SER A 15 -1.29 -14.79 21.70
CA SER A 15 0.05 -14.58 21.15
C SER A 15 -0.09 -13.99 19.74
N SER A 16 0.01 -12.67 19.59
CA SER A 16 0.00 -12.06 18.26
C SER A 16 1.40 -12.14 17.65
N ASP A 17 1.66 -13.27 17.01
CA ASP A 17 2.28 -13.38 15.70
C ASP A 17 3.14 -12.15 15.30
N ASP A 18 4.43 -12.22 15.66
CA ASP A 18 5.48 -11.31 15.20
C ASP A 18 5.78 -11.61 13.72
N ASN A 19 4.78 -11.51 12.85
CA ASN A 19 5.01 -11.51 11.41
C ASN A 19 5.58 -10.14 11.05
N GLN A 20 6.88 -9.96 11.34
CA GLN A 20 7.63 -8.77 10.99
C GLN A 20 7.84 -8.73 9.49
N ILE A 21 6.79 -8.33 8.76
CA ILE A 21 6.89 -8.00 7.35
C ILE A 21 7.92 -6.87 7.24
N GLU A 22 9.01 -7.14 6.54
CA GLU A 22 10.04 -6.14 6.26
C GLU A 22 9.48 -5.11 5.28
N ILE A 23 9.12 -3.94 5.79
CA ILE A 23 8.61 -2.84 4.98
C ILE A 23 9.80 -2.17 4.28
N PRO A 24 9.82 -2.08 2.94
CA PRO A 24 10.92 -1.48 2.21
C PRO A 24 11.05 0.02 2.53
N PRO A 25 12.28 0.55 2.54
CA PRO A 25 12.53 1.97 2.85
C PRO A 25 11.82 2.92 1.87
N SER A 26 11.65 2.50 0.61
CA SER A 26 10.90 3.25 -0.42
C SER A 26 9.44 3.50 -0.02
N PHE A 27 8.81 2.60 0.74
CA PHE A 27 7.45 2.79 1.24
C PHE A 27 7.42 3.63 2.52
N ILE A 28 8.37 3.39 3.43
CA ILE A 28 8.50 4.19 4.67
C ILE A 28 8.71 5.67 4.34
N ALA A 29 9.46 5.97 3.28
CA ALA A 29 9.71 7.33 2.80
C ALA A 29 8.43 8.12 2.49
N LEU A 30 7.32 7.46 2.13
CA LEU A 30 6.03 8.12 1.88
C LEU A 30 5.46 8.77 3.16
N PHE A 31 5.84 8.28 4.33
CA PHE A 31 5.38 8.77 5.63
C PHE A 31 6.35 9.75 6.29
N VAL A 32 7.51 10.00 5.66
CA VAL A 32 8.52 10.94 6.14
C VAL A 32 8.26 12.30 5.49
N ALA A 33 7.89 13.29 6.30
CA ALA A 33 7.70 14.66 5.82
C ALA A 33 9.04 15.26 5.33
N PRO A 34 9.00 16.15 4.32
CA PRO A 34 10.21 16.82 3.83
C PRO A 34 10.92 17.54 4.97
N GLY A 35 12.21 17.25 5.17
CA GLY A 35 13.04 17.80 6.24
C GLY A 35 12.96 17.06 7.59
N ARG A 36 12.25 15.93 7.67
CA ARG A 36 12.30 15.02 8.81
C ARG A 36 13.03 13.72 8.48
N ILE A 37 13.50 13.04 9.52
CA ILE A 37 14.12 11.71 9.45
C ILE A 37 13.14 10.61 9.90
N LYS A 38 12.15 10.96 10.75
CA LYS A 38 11.19 10.00 11.31
C LYS A 38 9.83 10.08 10.61
N PRO A 39 9.18 8.93 10.36
CA PRO A 39 7.83 8.90 9.80
C PRO A 39 6.81 9.49 10.78
N ASN A 40 5.76 10.10 10.23
CA ASN A 40 4.69 10.74 11.01
C ASN A 40 3.58 9.76 11.45
N ALA A 41 3.59 8.53 10.94
CA ALA A 41 2.62 7.48 11.26
C ALA A 41 3.24 6.38 12.14
N SER A 42 2.40 5.62 12.84
CA SER A 42 2.86 4.49 13.66
C SER A 42 3.34 3.35 12.77
N ARG A 43 4.25 2.51 13.27
CA ARG A 43 4.75 1.35 12.49
C ARG A 43 3.62 0.41 12.07
N ALA A 44 2.62 0.19 12.93
CA ALA A 44 1.44 -0.62 12.62
C ALA A 44 0.61 -0.03 11.47
N ASP A 45 0.40 1.29 11.45
CA ASP A 45 -0.31 1.98 10.37
C ASP A 45 0.43 1.84 9.03
N ILE A 46 1.76 2.02 9.06
CA ILE A 46 2.61 1.89 7.87
C ILE A 46 2.59 0.44 7.36
N GLN A 47 2.62 -0.55 8.25
CA GLN A 47 2.52 -1.97 7.89
C GLN A 47 1.19 -2.26 7.19
N GLN A 48 0.07 -1.85 7.79
CA GLN A 48 -1.25 -2.06 7.22
C GLN A 48 -1.38 -1.39 5.85
N ARG A 49 -0.85 -0.17 5.67
CA ARG A 49 -0.87 0.51 4.37
C ARG A 49 0.05 -0.17 3.36
N TYR A 50 1.21 -0.67 3.79
CA TYR A 50 2.14 -1.39 2.94
C TYR A 50 1.50 -2.68 2.41
N GLU A 51 0.95 -3.50 3.29
CA GLU A 51 0.28 -4.76 2.91
C GLU A 51 -0.85 -4.50 1.93
N PHE A 52 -1.68 -3.48 2.18
CA PHE A 52 -2.73 -3.08 1.27
C PHE A 52 -2.20 -2.66 -0.10
N CYS A 53 -1.12 -1.89 -0.16
CA CYS A 53 -0.53 -1.43 -1.43
C CYS A 53 0.16 -2.57 -2.19
N GLU A 54 0.85 -3.48 -1.50
CA GLU A 54 1.47 -4.68 -2.10
C GLU A 54 0.42 -5.61 -2.72
N ASP A 55 -0.67 -5.90 -1.99
CA ASP A 55 -1.77 -6.73 -2.48
C ASP A 55 -2.43 -6.08 -3.71
N LEU A 56 -2.69 -4.77 -3.63
CA LEU A 56 -3.24 -4.01 -4.75
C LEU A 56 -2.34 -4.04 -6.00
N ALA A 57 -1.02 -3.85 -5.84
CA ALA A 57 -0.07 -3.96 -6.94
C ALA A 57 -0.08 -5.36 -7.57
N SER A 58 -0.13 -6.40 -6.73
CA SER A 58 -0.17 -7.79 -7.16
C SER A 58 -1.44 -8.10 -7.97
N MET A 59 -2.61 -7.67 -7.49
CA MET A 59 -3.89 -7.85 -8.20
C MET A 59 -3.95 -7.11 -9.54
N LEU A 60 -3.24 -5.99 -9.67
CA LEU A 60 -3.23 -5.19 -10.90
C LEU A 60 -2.37 -5.80 -12.02
N THR A 61 -1.48 -6.75 -11.72
CA THR A 61 -0.58 -7.37 -12.72
C THR A 61 -1.33 -7.99 -13.89
N GLU A 62 -2.37 -8.78 -13.62
CA GLU A 62 -3.22 -9.40 -14.66
C GLU A 62 -4.02 -8.36 -15.44
N THR A 63 -4.53 -7.33 -14.75
CA THR A 63 -5.27 -6.23 -15.38
C THR A 63 -4.37 -5.42 -16.31
N ALA A 64 -3.12 -5.17 -15.91
CA ALA A 64 -2.15 -4.43 -16.71
C ALA A 64 -1.75 -5.20 -17.97
N GLN A 65 -1.44 -6.50 -17.85
CA GLN A 65 -1.11 -7.35 -18.99
C GLN A 65 -2.28 -7.48 -19.97
N SER A 66 -3.51 -7.66 -19.45
CA SER A 66 -4.72 -7.71 -20.29
C SER A 66 -4.89 -6.43 -21.10
N ARG A 67 -4.80 -5.26 -20.44
CA ARG A 67 -4.90 -3.96 -21.11
C ARG A 67 -3.82 -3.74 -22.17
N LEU A 68 -2.58 -4.15 -21.89
CA LEU A 68 -1.48 -4.05 -22.85
C LEU A 68 -1.82 -4.82 -24.13
N TRP A 69 -2.27 -6.06 -23.99
CA TRP A 69 -2.63 -6.94 -25.10
C TRP A 69 -3.88 -6.47 -25.85
N GLU A 70 -4.95 -6.13 -25.12
CA GLU A 70 -6.25 -5.74 -25.69
C GLU A 70 -6.18 -4.43 -26.47
N LEU A 71 -5.39 -3.46 -26.00
CA LEU A 71 -5.32 -2.13 -26.57
C LEU A 71 -4.12 -1.93 -27.50
N GLY A 72 -3.12 -2.83 -27.46
CA GLY A 72 -1.89 -2.72 -28.25
C GLY A 72 -1.09 -1.44 -27.97
N ILE A 73 -1.17 -0.94 -26.73
CA ILE A 73 -0.49 0.29 -26.28
C ILE A 73 0.87 -0.03 -25.67
N THR A 74 1.60 1.00 -25.22
CA THR A 74 2.89 0.82 -24.53
C THR A 74 2.68 0.52 -23.04
N GLU A 75 3.68 -0.12 -22.41
CA GLU A 75 3.72 -0.38 -20.97
C GLU A 75 3.52 0.92 -20.15
N ALA A 76 4.16 2.02 -20.59
CA ALA A 76 4.01 3.33 -19.99
C ALA A 76 2.55 3.84 -20.04
N ASP A 77 1.86 3.69 -21.18
CA ASP A 77 0.45 4.11 -21.31
C ASP A 77 -0.48 3.28 -20.42
N VAL A 78 -0.19 1.98 -20.23
CA VAL A 78 -0.91 1.13 -19.27
C VAL A 78 -0.71 1.65 -17.84
N LEU A 79 0.54 1.90 -17.43
CA LEU A 79 0.87 2.38 -16.09
C LEU A 79 0.23 3.74 -15.78
N GLU A 80 0.25 4.67 -16.74
CA GLU A 80 -0.40 5.98 -16.61
C GLU A 80 -1.92 5.84 -16.41
N ARG A 81 -2.58 4.99 -17.21
CA ARG A 81 -4.02 4.74 -17.07
C ARG A 81 -4.38 4.09 -15.74
N ILE A 82 -3.58 3.13 -15.28
CA ILE A 82 -3.79 2.49 -13.98
C ILE A 82 -3.57 3.50 -12.85
N GLY A 83 -2.50 4.30 -12.89
CA GLY A 83 -2.24 5.35 -11.92
C GLY A 83 -3.37 6.39 -11.83
N ALA A 84 -3.88 6.84 -12.99
CA ALA A 84 -5.04 7.72 -13.04
C ALA A 84 -6.30 7.06 -12.45
N GLY A 85 -6.52 5.77 -12.74
CA GLY A 85 -7.62 4.98 -12.19
C GLY A 85 -7.54 4.77 -10.67
N LEU A 86 -6.33 4.65 -10.11
CA LEU A 86 -6.10 4.54 -8.68
C LEU A 86 -6.48 5.84 -7.94
N LEU A 87 -6.18 7.00 -8.52
CA LEU A 87 -6.50 8.31 -7.96
C LEU A 87 -7.99 8.67 -8.05
N ALA A 88 -8.66 8.27 -9.12
CA ALA A 88 -10.08 8.54 -9.35
C ALA A 88 -11.01 7.45 -8.79
N GLY A 89 -10.46 6.29 -8.44
CA GLY A 89 -11.20 5.08 -8.13
C GLY A 89 -11.52 4.89 -6.64
N PRO A 90 -12.26 3.81 -6.31
CA PRO A 90 -12.67 3.49 -4.94
C PRO A 90 -11.56 2.87 -4.08
N ALA A 91 -10.34 2.73 -4.61
CA ALA A 91 -9.22 2.07 -3.93
C ALA A 91 -8.78 2.79 -2.63
N GLY A 92 -9.13 4.07 -2.45
CA GLY A 92 -8.81 4.81 -1.22
C GLY A 92 -7.30 4.98 -1.00
N VAL A 93 -6.52 5.00 -2.08
CA VAL A 93 -5.10 5.36 -2.07
C VAL A 93 -4.94 6.85 -2.28
N ASN A 94 -3.97 7.46 -1.60
CA ASN A 94 -3.57 8.83 -1.88
C ASN A 94 -2.58 8.87 -3.06
N ALA A 95 -2.18 10.07 -3.48
CA ALA A 95 -1.28 10.23 -4.62
C ALA A 95 0.11 9.60 -4.44
N ALA A 96 0.68 9.65 -3.24
CA ALA A 96 1.98 9.05 -2.97
C ALA A 96 1.91 7.51 -3.01
N GLU A 97 0.83 6.94 -2.48
CA GLU A 97 0.57 5.51 -2.51
C GLU A 97 0.25 5.02 -3.92
N ALA A 98 -0.55 5.75 -4.68
CA ALA A 98 -0.84 5.41 -6.08
C ALA A 98 0.44 5.36 -6.91
N GLN A 99 1.33 6.36 -6.74
CA GLN A 99 2.64 6.37 -7.41
C GLN A 99 3.50 5.17 -7.00
N TRP A 100 3.50 4.83 -5.71
CA TRP A 100 4.24 3.67 -5.22
C TRP A 100 3.69 2.36 -5.78
N VAL A 101 2.36 2.18 -5.79
CA VAL A 101 1.68 1.01 -6.36
C VAL A 101 1.98 0.87 -7.85
N THR A 102 1.94 1.97 -8.62
CA THR A 102 2.29 1.95 -10.05
C THR A 102 3.75 1.57 -10.28
N ARG A 103 4.69 2.09 -9.48
CA ARG A 103 6.11 1.69 -9.55
C ARG A 103 6.27 0.21 -9.22
N ARG A 104 5.64 -0.26 -8.15
CA ARG A 104 5.70 -1.65 -7.72
C ARG A 104 5.12 -2.61 -8.76
N LEU A 105 4.00 -2.24 -9.36
CA LEU A 105 3.37 -2.97 -10.47
C LEU A 105 4.33 -3.12 -11.65
N ALA A 106 5.01 -2.04 -12.04
CA ALA A 106 6.01 -2.10 -13.10
C ALA A 106 7.17 -3.05 -12.75
N GLU A 107 7.67 -3.02 -11.50
CA GLU A 107 8.71 -3.95 -11.04
C GLU A 107 8.26 -5.41 -11.10
N LEU A 108 7.04 -5.72 -10.68
CA LEU A 108 6.47 -7.08 -10.71
C LEU A 108 6.35 -7.61 -12.15
N LEU A 109 6.04 -6.74 -13.10
CA LEU A 109 5.90 -7.08 -14.52
C LEU A 109 7.23 -7.02 -15.29
N GLY A 110 8.31 -6.55 -14.66
CA GLY A 110 9.59 -6.31 -15.33
C GLY A 110 9.59 -5.15 -16.32
N TRP A 111 8.65 -4.22 -16.18
CA TRP A 111 8.49 -3.04 -17.05
C TRP A 111 9.37 -1.88 -16.58
N SER A 112 9.70 -0.99 -17.51
CA SER A 112 10.40 0.24 -17.17
C SER A 112 9.47 1.16 -16.36
N SER A 113 9.70 1.25 -15.04
CA SER A 113 9.04 2.27 -14.23
C SER A 113 9.61 3.64 -14.59
N GLN A 114 8.77 4.54 -15.11
CA GLN A 114 9.18 5.94 -15.29
C GLN A 114 9.54 6.54 -13.91
N PRO A 115 10.58 7.39 -13.84
CA PRO A 115 11.04 8.01 -12.58
C PRO A 115 9.97 8.91 -11.94
#